data_AF-A0A4R0Q6D4-F1
#
_entry.id   AF-A0A4R0Q6D4-F1
#
_cell.length_a   1.000
_cell.length_b   1.000
_cell.length_c   1.000
_cell.angle_alpha   90.00
_cell.angle_beta   90.00
_cell.angle_gamma   90.00
#
_symmetry.space_group_name_H-M   'P 1'
#
loop_
_entity.id
_entity.type
_entity.pdbx_description
1 polymer ?
#
loop_
_entity_poly.entity_id
_entity_poly.type
_entity_poly.pdbx_seq_one_letter_code
_entity_poly.pdbx_strand_id
1 'polypeptide(L)'
;MKNNKLSELTLTELNKQKKQLSGLLIGFTMVMLFLFGALLFLIIKKQNFVLLAVIPGCALTLLPAAIKLNQLNAEIKLRSSEIN
;
A
#
# COMPACT_ATOMS: atom_id res chain seq x y z
N MET A 1 -9.07 -12.94 -20.22
CA MET A 1 -8.04 -12.20 -20.98
C MET A 1 -7.23 -11.39 -19.97
N LYS A 2 -5.99 -11.82 -19.67
CA LYS A 2 -5.18 -11.30 -18.57
C LYS A 2 -4.47 -10.02 -19.08
N ASN A 3 -4.97 -8.86 -18.66
CA ASN A 3 -4.44 -7.55 -19.03
C ASN A 3 -3.04 -7.36 -18.43
N ASN A 4 -2.02 -7.91 -19.07
CA ASN A 4 -0.63 -7.78 -18.66
C ASN A 4 -0.06 -6.39 -19.04
N LYS A 5 -0.69 -5.31 -18.54
CA LYS A 5 -0.16 -3.93 -18.67
C LYS A 5 1.22 -3.76 -18.02
N LEU A 6 1.55 -4.64 -17.07
CA LEU A 6 2.86 -4.66 -16.42
C LEU A 6 3.91 -5.39 -17.26
N SER A 7 3.48 -6.28 -18.19
CA SER A 7 4.40 -7.05 -19.03
C SER A 7 4.85 -6.27 -20.27
N GLU A 8 4.15 -5.20 -20.64
CA GLU A 8 4.61 -4.23 -21.63
C GLU A 8 5.62 -3.23 -21.05
N LEU A 9 5.75 -3.20 -19.72
CA LEU A 9 6.55 -2.22 -19.01
C LEU A 9 8.02 -2.70 -18.90
N THR A 10 8.97 -1.80 -19.12
CA THR A 10 10.40 -2.12 -18.97
C THR A 10 10.77 -2.37 -17.50
N LEU A 11 11.80 -3.16 -17.23
CA LEU A 11 12.28 -3.41 -15.85
C LEU A 11 12.56 -2.11 -15.08
N THR A 12 13.05 -1.09 -15.78
CA THR A 12 13.33 0.25 -15.24
C THR A 12 12.07 0.96 -14.77
N GLU A 13 11.00 0.93 -15.57
CA GLU A 13 9.71 1.53 -15.25
C GLU A 13 8.97 0.75 -14.15
N LEU A 14 9.12 -0.57 -14.13
CA LEU A 14 8.56 -1.43 -13.09
C LEU A 14 9.21 -1.12 -11.72
N ASN A 15 10.53 -0.92 -11.71
CA ASN A 15 11.25 -0.52 -10.49
C ASN A 15 10.92 0.93 -10.06
N LYS A 16 10.69 1.83 -11.02
CA LYS A 16 10.24 3.21 -10.76
C LYS A 16 8.84 3.24 -10.13
N GLN A 17 7.90 2.46 -10.64
CA GLN A 17 6.56 2.33 -10.06
C GLN A 17 6.60 1.73 -8.65
N LYS A 18 7.44 0.71 -8.41
CA LYS A 18 7.66 0.16 -7.06
C LYS A 18 8.14 1.24 -6.08
N LYS A 19 9.15 2.04 -6.47
CA LYS A 19 9.64 3.15 -5.64
C LYS A 19 8.57 4.22 -5.38
N GLN A 20 7.76 4.58 -6.39
CA GLN A 20 6.67 5.54 -6.21
C GLN A 20 5.59 5.00 -5.26
N LEU A 21 5.16 3.74 -5.42
CA LEU A 21 4.21 3.09 -4.53
C LEU A 21 4.74 3.00 -3.10
N SER A 22 6.01 2.62 -2.92
CA SER A 22 6.65 2.59 -1.60
C SER A 22 6.74 3.98 -0.96
N GLY A 23 7.12 5.00 -1.73
CA GLY A 23 7.15 6.38 -1.24
C GLY A 23 5.76 6.88 -0.82
N LEU A 24 4.74 6.59 -1.63
CA LEU A 24 3.35 6.89 -1.31
C LEU A 24 2.88 6.16 -0.04
N LEU A 25 3.25 4.88 0.13
CA LEU A 25 2.94 4.08 1.32
C LEU A 25 3.58 4.65 2.58
N ILE A 26 4.84 5.08 2.50
CA ILE A 26 5.53 5.71 3.64
C ILE A 26 4.83 7.01 4.02
N GLY A 27 4.55 7.89 3.04
CA GLY A 27 3.82 9.13 3.28
C GLY A 27 2.43 8.90 3.87
N PHE A 28 1.69 7.93 3.30
CA PHE A 28 0.37 7.54 3.80
C PHE A 28 0.45 7.03 5.24
N THR A 29 1.42 6.17 5.56
CA THR A 29 1.60 5.60 6.91
C THR A 29 1.87 6.69 7.95
N MET A 30 2.66 7.69 7.59
CA MET A 30 3.02 8.81 8.46
C MET A 30 1.81 9.69 8.79
N VAL A 31 1.00 10.02 7.78
CA VAL A 31 -0.28 10.73 7.97
C VAL A 31 -1.25 9.88 8.80
N MET A 32 -1.31 8.57 8.54
CA MET A 32 -2.22 7.67 9.23
C MET A 32 -1.89 7.54 10.72
N LEU A 33 -0.61 7.49 11.09
CA LEU A 33 -0.16 7.50 12.48
C LEU A 33 -0.60 8.79 13.20
N PHE A 34 -0.46 9.93 12.53
CA PHE A 34 -0.87 11.21 13.10
C PHE A 34 -2.39 11.27 13.32
N LEU A 35 -3.16 10.80 12.34
CA LEU A 35 -4.62 10.68 12.43
C LEU A 35 -5.04 9.74 13.56
N PHE A 36 -4.39 8.57 13.69
CA PHE A 36 -4.66 7.64 14.77
C PHE A 36 -4.36 8.22 16.14
N GLY A 37 -3.26 8.97 16.30
CA GLY A 37 -2.96 9.68 17.54
C GLY A 37 -4.06 10.67 17.92
N ALA A 38 -4.52 11.48 16.96
CA ALA A 38 -5.64 12.40 17.18
C ALA A 38 -6.95 11.67 17.51
N LEU A 39 -7.23 10.56 16.83
CA LEU A 39 -8.40 9.72 17.08
C LEU A 39 -8.38 9.15 18.51
N LEU A 40 -7.26 8.59 18.93
CA LEU A 40 -7.08 8.02 20.27
C LEU A 40 -7.30 9.08 21.36
N PHE A 41 -6.74 10.28 21.17
CA PHE A 41 -6.97 11.40 22.09
C PHE A 41 -8.47 11.76 22.19
N LEU A 42 -9.17 11.78 21.05
CA LEU A 42 -10.60 12.09 21.01
C LEU A 42 -11.44 10.98 21.67
N ILE A 43 -11.12 9.70 21.43
CA ILE A 43 -11.78 8.54 22.06
C ILE A 43 -11.67 8.62 23.58
N ILE A 44 -10.47 8.89 24.12
CA ILE A 44 -10.26 9.01 25.56
C ILE A 44 -11.10 10.14 26.14
N LYS A 45 -11.12 11.30 25.48
CA LYS A 45 -11.83 12.49 25.98
C LYS A 45 -13.36 12.38 25.87
N LYS A 46 -13.87 11.67 24.86
CA LYS A 46 -15.31 11.56 24.57
C LYS A 46 -15.92 10.21 24.96
N GLN A 47 -15.11 9.25 25.44
CA GLN A 47 -15.51 7.85 25.74
C GLN A 47 -16.24 7.17 24.57
N ASN A 48 -15.99 7.62 23.33
CA ASN A 48 -16.70 7.13 22.16
C ASN A 48 -15.87 6.07 21.42
N PHE A 49 -16.00 4.82 21.87
CA PHE A 49 -15.28 3.66 21.34
C PHE A 49 -15.72 3.21 19.93
N VAL A 50 -16.80 3.79 19.38
CA VAL A 50 -17.27 3.48 18.02
C VAL A 50 -16.21 3.82 16.96
N LEU A 51 -15.37 4.83 17.22
CA LEU A 51 -14.25 5.21 16.35
C LEU A 51 -13.18 4.12 16.21
N LEU A 52 -13.11 3.16 17.15
CA LEU A 52 -12.20 2.03 17.07
C LEU A 52 -12.59 1.05 15.95
N ALA A 53 -13.88 0.99 15.60
CA ALA A 53 -14.38 0.13 14.52
C ALA A 53 -13.94 0.59 13.12
N VAL A 54 -13.44 1.83 12.99
CA VAL A 54 -12.91 2.38 11.72
C VAL A 54 -11.54 1.78 11.37
N ILE A 55 -10.78 1.31 12.37
CA ILE A 55 -9.44 0.72 12.19
C ILE A 55 -9.44 -0.44 11.17
N PRO A 56 -10.29 -1.48 11.30
CA PRO A 56 -10.35 -2.55 10.32
C PRO A 56 -10.83 -2.08 8.93
N GLY A 57 -11.70 -1.07 8.86
CA GLY A 57 -12.13 -0.47 7.59
C GLY A 57 -10.96 0.17 6.82
N CYS A 58 -10.07 0.86 7.53
CA CYS A 58 -8.86 1.43 6.94
C CYS A 58 -7.92 0.35 6.37
N ALA A 59 -7.79 -0.81 7.05
CA ALA A 59 -6.95 -1.90 6.55
C ALA A 59 -7.43 -2.45 5.20
N LEU A 60 -8.75 -2.47 4.95
CA LEU A 60 -9.30 -2.92 3.66
C LEU A 60 -8.91 -2.01 2.50
N THR A 61 -8.69 -0.72 2.73
CA THR A 61 -8.28 0.23 1.69
C THR A 61 -6.84 0.02 1.22
N LEU A 62 -6.01 -0.67 2.01
CA LEU A 62 -4.62 -1.03 1.69
C LEU A 62 -4.51 -2.29 0.82
N LEU A 63 -5.56 -3.13 0.76
CA LEU A 63 -5.54 -4.38 -0.01
C LEU A 63 -5.21 -4.18 -1.50
N PRO A 64 -5.84 -3.24 -2.24
CA PRO A 64 -5.51 -3.04 -3.65
C PRO A 64 -4.06 -2.61 -3.88
N ALA A 65 -3.51 -1.80 -2.96
CA ALA A 65 -2.12 -1.37 -3.02
C ALA A 65 -1.15 -2.53 -2.74
N ALA A 66 -1.46 -3.37 -1.75
CA ALA A 66 -0.68 -4.56 -1.44
C ALA A 66 -0.70 -5.59 -2.59
N ILE A 67 -1.87 -5.82 -3.22
CA ILE A 67 -1.99 -6.71 -4.39
C ILE A 67 -1.15 -6.18 -5.56
N LYS A 68 -1.24 -4.88 -5.87
CA LYS A 68 -0.44 -4.27 -6.94
C LYS A 68 1.06 -4.37 -6.66
N LEU A 69 1.49 -4.12 -5.43
CA LEU A 69 2.89 -4.27 -5.03
C LEU A 69 3.39 -5.71 -5.16
N ASN A 70 2.58 -6.69 -4.75
CA ASN A 70 2.95 -8.10 -4.86
C ASN A 70 3.05 -8.54 -6.33
N GLN A 71 2.13 -8.09 -7.18
CA GLN A 71 2.18 -8.34 -8.63
C GLN A 71 3.45 -7.74 -9.25
N LEU A 72 3.75 -6.47 -8.94
CA LEU A 72 4.99 -5.80 -9.38
C LEU A 72 6.25 -6.56 -8.93
N ASN A 73 6.29 -7.01 -7.67
CA ASN A 73 7.44 -7.71 -7.12
C ASN A 73 7.63 -9.11 -7.72
N ALA A 74 6.53 -9.84 -7.94
CA ALA A 74 6.55 -11.14 -8.61
C ALA A 74 7.06 -11.02 -10.06
N GLU A 75 6.63 -9.98 -10.77
CA GLU A 75 7.03 -9.75 -12.16
C GLU A 75 8.48 -9.25 -12.30
N ILE A 76 8.96 -8.40 -11.39
CA ILE A 76 10.40 -8.07 -11.28
C ILE A 76 11.22 -9.34 -11.02
N LYS A 77 10.78 -10.18 -10.08
CA LYS A 77 11.51 -11.40 -9.71
C LYS A 77 11.60 -12.40 -10.86
N LEU A 78 10.49 -12.64 -11.57
CA LEU A 78 10.44 -13.51 -12.74
C LEU A 78 11.43 -13.05 -13.82
N ARG A 79 11.43 -11.75 -14.15
CA ARG A 79 12.32 -11.21 -15.18
C ARG A 79 13.78 -11.14 -14.77
N SER A 80 14.08 -10.89 -13.49
CA SER A 80 15.45 -10.98 -13.00
C SER A 80 15.98 -12.41 -12.92
N SER A 81 15.12 -13.42 -12.75
CA SER A 81 15.50 -14.83 -12.82
C SER A 81 15.66 -15.37 -14.24
N GLU A 82 14.96 -14.78 -15.22
CA GLU A 82 15.05 -15.18 -16.64
C GLU A 82 16.33 -14.66 -17.33
N ILE A 83 17.03 -13.71 -16.70
CA ILE A 83 18.29 -13.12 -17.20
C ILE A 83 19.55 -13.79 -16.58
N ASN A 84 19.39 -14.71 -15.62
CA ASN A 84 20.47 -15.60 -15.14
C ASN A 84 20.40 -16.96 -15.82
#